data_AF-A0A2S9FGL0-F1
#
_entry.id   AF-A0A2S9FGL0-F1
#
_cell.length_a   1.000
_cell.length_b   1.000
_cell.length_c   1.000
_cell.angle_alpha   90.00
_cell.angle_beta   90.00
_cell.angle_gamma   90.00
#
_symmetry.space_group_name_H-M   'P 1'
#
loop_
_entity.id
_entity.type
_entity.pdbx_description
1 polymer ?
#
loop_
_entity_poly.entity_id
_entity_poly.type
_entity_poly.pdbx_seq_one_letter_code
_entity_poly.pdbx_strand_id
1 'polypeptide(L)'
;FPDGAEKFTKAELDTETQAEWYLRQMLGSANFNAGKVMAFMSGNLCYQIEHHMFPDLPSNRYAEISVRVKELCDKYDLPYTTGSLPRQYWQSFWTIAKLAVPDKFLKGTPDDAPETNSEAKFRNLRVKFGTDPATGKRRGLRTAMREYAGGVAA
;
A
#
# COMPACT_ATOMS: atom_id res chain seq x y z
N PHE A 1 2.64 -10.55 -3.08
CA PHE A 1 1.61 -9.65 -2.51
C PHE A 1 1.05 -8.79 -3.62
N PRO A 2 -0.22 -8.36 -3.56
CA PRO A 2 -0.79 -7.47 -4.56
C PRO A 2 0.06 -6.19 -4.70
N ASP A 3 0.24 -5.74 -5.94
CA ASP A 3 1.01 -4.52 -6.23
C ASP A 3 0.38 -3.33 -5.49
N GLY A 4 1.22 -2.50 -4.88
CA GLY A 4 0.79 -1.33 -4.09
C GLY A 4 0.73 -1.56 -2.58
N ALA A 5 0.92 -2.80 -2.11
CA ALA A 5 1.28 -3.06 -0.71
C ALA A 5 2.82 -2.98 -0.55
N GLU A 6 3.26 -2.06 0.31
CA GLU A 6 4.67 -1.83 0.59
C GLU A 6 5.23 -2.90 1.54
N LYS A 7 6.52 -3.22 1.39
CA LYS A 7 7.26 -4.09 2.31
C LYS A 7 8.17 -3.19 3.13
N PHE A 8 8.35 -3.56 4.39
CA PHE A 8 9.08 -2.78 5.39
C PHE A 8 10.28 -3.57 5.89
N THR A 9 11.41 -2.91 6.10
CA THR A 9 12.59 -3.56 6.64
C THR A 9 12.45 -3.84 8.14
N LYS A 10 13.13 -4.87 8.64
CA LYS A 10 13.09 -5.21 10.09
C LYS A 10 13.51 -4.04 10.99
N ALA A 11 14.47 -3.24 10.54
CA ALA A 11 14.97 -2.10 11.31
C ALA A 11 13.90 -1.03 11.56
N GLU A 12 12.93 -0.86 10.65
CA GLU A 12 11.82 0.07 10.87
C GLU A 12 10.88 -0.42 11.95
N LEU A 13 10.63 -1.73 12.03
CA LEU A 13 9.78 -2.33 13.05
C LEU A 13 10.38 -2.14 14.46
N ASP A 14 11.71 -2.15 14.58
CA ASP A 14 12.38 -2.02 15.88
C ASP A 14 12.24 -0.62 16.50
N THR A 15 11.96 0.40 15.68
CA THR A 15 11.92 1.81 16.11
C THR A 15 10.57 2.48 15.85
N GLU A 16 9.56 1.72 15.42
CA GLU A 16 8.27 2.27 15.02
C GLU A 16 7.52 2.93 16.19
N THR A 17 7.05 4.15 15.97
CA THR A 17 6.05 4.79 16.82
C THR A 17 4.66 4.21 16.53
N GLN A 18 3.69 4.48 17.41
CA GLN A 18 2.30 4.06 17.18
C GLN A 18 1.71 4.68 15.90
N ALA A 19 2.07 5.91 15.56
CA ALA A 19 1.59 6.55 14.33
C ALA A 19 2.16 5.86 13.08
N GLU A 20 3.44 5.49 13.13
CA GLU A 20 4.11 4.74 12.05
C GLU A 20 3.56 3.31 11.94
N TRP A 21 3.19 2.68 13.06
CA TRP A 21 2.48 1.40 13.03
C TRP A 21 1.19 1.48 12.20
N TYR A 22 0.34 2.50 12.40
CA TYR A 22 -0.87 2.69 11.59
C TYR A 22 -0.55 2.90 10.11
N LEU A 23 0.49 3.67 9.80
CA LEU A 23 0.95 3.86 8.42
C LEU A 23 1.41 2.54 7.81
N ARG A 24 2.17 1.74 8.55
CA ARG A 24 2.63 0.42 8.09
C ARG A 24 1.47 -0.54 7.85
N GLN A 25 0.48 -0.59 8.75
CA GLN A 25 -0.71 -1.43 8.55
C GLN A 25 -1.47 -1.03 7.28
N MET A 26 -1.62 0.28 7.04
CA MET A 26 -2.33 0.81 5.89
C MET A 26 -1.56 0.59 4.58
N LEU A 27 -0.26 0.92 4.55
CA LEU A 27 0.59 0.83 3.37
C LEU A 27 0.97 -0.60 3.03
N GLY A 28 1.08 -1.49 4.03
CA GLY A 28 1.41 -2.90 3.85
C GLY A 28 0.21 -3.78 3.50
N SER A 29 -1.01 -3.23 3.46
CA SER A 29 -2.25 -3.95 3.18
C SER A 29 -2.88 -3.50 1.86
N ALA A 30 -3.70 -4.36 1.28
CA ALA A 30 -4.50 -4.03 0.10
C ALA A 30 -5.92 -4.56 0.25
N ASN A 31 -6.89 -3.70 -0.02
CA ASN A 31 -8.29 -4.04 -0.11
C ASN A 31 -8.61 -4.63 -1.49
N PHE A 32 -9.72 -5.36 -1.60
CA PHE A 32 -10.25 -5.76 -2.89
C PHE A 32 -11.70 -5.37 -3.08
N ASN A 33 -12.07 -5.07 -4.33
CA ASN A 33 -13.44 -4.74 -4.69
C ASN A 33 -14.33 -5.96 -4.52
N ALA A 34 -15.30 -5.84 -3.63
CA ALA A 34 -16.30 -6.87 -3.36
C ALA A 34 -17.71 -6.26 -3.44
N GLY A 35 -18.61 -6.94 -4.14
CA GLY A 35 -20.05 -6.69 -3.97
C GLY A 35 -20.54 -7.23 -2.62
N LYS A 36 -21.78 -6.93 -2.23
CA LYS A 36 -22.34 -7.33 -0.93
C LYS A 36 -22.21 -8.83 -0.64
N VAL A 37 -22.45 -9.67 -1.65
CA VAL A 37 -22.36 -11.14 -1.52
C VAL A 37 -20.93 -11.57 -1.21
N MET A 38 -19.96 -11.10 -1.99
CA MET A 38 -18.55 -11.44 -1.79
C MET A 38 -18.00 -10.87 -0.47
N ALA A 39 -18.42 -9.66 -0.10
CA ALA A 39 -18.08 -9.07 1.20
C ALA A 39 -18.60 -9.96 2.34
N PHE A 40 -19.85 -10.42 2.28
CA PHE A 40 -20.39 -11.34 3.28
C PHE A 40 -19.68 -12.70 3.29
N MET A 41 -19.50 -13.34 2.13
CA MET A 41 -18.85 -14.65 2.03
C MET A 41 -17.41 -14.64 2.52
N SER A 42 -16.70 -13.52 2.33
CA SER A 42 -15.34 -13.33 2.83
C SER A 42 -15.30 -12.88 4.30
N GLY A 43 -16.42 -12.72 4.98
CA GLY A 43 -16.45 -12.19 6.35
C GLY A 43 -16.00 -10.73 6.46
N ASN A 44 -16.21 -9.94 5.40
CA ASN A 44 -15.72 -8.58 5.19
C ASN A 44 -14.18 -8.45 5.07
N LEU A 45 -13.47 -9.54 4.75
CA LEU A 45 -12.02 -9.51 4.49
C LEU A 45 -11.63 -8.76 3.20
N CYS A 46 -12.58 -8.18 2.48
CA CYS A 46 -12.33 -7.19 1.43
C CYS A 46 -11.78 -5.85 1.96
N TYR A 47 -11.86 -5.62 3.27
CA TYR A 47 -11.38 -4.43 3.99
C TYR A 47 -10.13 -4.76 4.85
N GLN A 48 -9.07 -5.27 4.22
CA GLN A 48 -7.81 -5.61 4.88
C GLN A 48 -7.12 -4.42 5.55
N ILE A 49 -7.13 -3.23 4.92
CA ILE A 49 -6.54 -2.01 5.48
C ILE A 49 -7.17 -1.72 6.85
N GLU A 50 -8.51 -1.70 6.91
CA GLU A 50 -9.26 -1.45 8.13
C GLU A 50 -9.06 -2.57 9.17
N HIS A 51 -9.04 -3.83 8.72
CA HIS A 51 -8.79 -4.97 9.59
C HIS A 51 -7.43 -4.88 10.29
N HIS A 52 -6.38 -4.46 9.58
CA HIS A 52 -5.04 -4.35 10.13
C HIS A 52 -4.87 -3.09 11.00
N MET A 53 -5.49 -1.97 10.63
CA MET A 53 -5.47 -0.76 11.44
C MET A 53 -6.29 -0.89 12.74
N PHE A 54 -7.39 -1.64 12.71
CA PHE A 54 -8.32 -1.79 13.83
C PHE A 54 -8.63 -3.27 14.10
N PRO A 55 -7.64 -4.05 14.58
CA PRO A 55 -7.76 -5.50 14.75
C PRO A 55 -8.89 -5.91 15.71
N ASP A 56 -9.22 -5.05 16.69
CA ASP A 56 -10.28 -5.28 17.67
C ASP A 56 -11.68 -4.88 17.18
N LEU A 57 -11.79 -4.21 16.01
CA LEU A 57 -13.06 -3.78 15.47
C LEU A 57 -13.77 -4.96 14.76
N PRO A 58 -15.06 -5.23 15.04
CA PRO A 58 -15.77 -6.32 14.40
C PRO A 58 -15.97 -6.07 12.90
N SER A 59 -15.88 -7.13 12.10
CA SER A 59 -15.75 -7.01 10.64
C SER A 59 -16.96 -6.42 9.93
N ASN A 60 -18.14 -6.49 10.55
CA ASN A 60 -19.36 -5.84 10.05
C ASN A 60 -19.29 -4.29 10.08
N ARG A 61 -18.32 -3.70 10.79
CA ARG A 61 -18.10 -2.24 10.85
C ARG A 61 -17.07 -1.74 9.83
N TYR A 62 -16.34 -2.63 9.17
CA TYR A 62 -15.26 -2.24 8.26
C TYR A 62 -15.74 -1.38 7.08
N ALA A 63 -16.90 -1.70 6.51
CA ALA A 63 -17.48 -0.90 5.44
C ALA A 63 -17.73 0.56 5.87
N GLU A 64 -18.22 0.78 7.09
CA GLU A 64 -18.49 2.12 7.62
C GLU A 64 -17.20 2.90 7.88
N ILE A 65 -16.22 2.28 8.55
CA ILE A 65 -14.96 2.96 8.88
C ILE A 65 -14.09 3.21 7.64
N SER A 66 -14.17 2.36 6.61
CA SER A 66 -13.41 2.51 5.37
C SER A 66 -13.64 3.85 4.68
N VAL A 67 -14.85 4.41 4.79
CA VAL A 67 -15.18 5.74 4.26
C VAL A 67 -14.30 6.80 4.92
N ARG A 68 -14.21 6.79 6.25
CA ARG A 68 -13.40 7.75 7.02
C ARG A 68 -11.91 7.55 6.80
N VAL A 69 -11.46 6.29 6.75
CA VAL A 69 -10.04 5.97 6.47
C VAL A 69 -9.65 6.49 5.09
N LYS A 70 -10.48 6.25 4.07
CA LYS A 70 -10.24 6.74 2.72
C LYS A 70 -10.21 8.27 2.65
N GLU A 71 -11.13 8.95 3.33
CA GLU A 71 -11.14 10.42 3.43
C GLU A 71 -9.86 10.96 4.08
N LEU A 72 -9.34 10.30 5.13
CA LEU A 72 -8.07 10.66 5.73
C LEU A 72 -6.91 10.43 4.76
N CYS A 73 -6.90 9.31 4.04
CA CYS A 73 -5.87 9.03 3.04
C CYS A 73 -5.89 10.10 1.93
N ASP A 74 -7.06 10.53 1.46
CA ASP A 74 -7.20 11.60 0.49
C ASP A 74 -6.75 12.95 1.05
N LYS A 75 -7.12 13.29 2.29
CA LYS A 75 -6.70 14.52 2.99
C LYS A 75 -5.19 14.61 3.16
N TYR A 76 -4.55 13.49 3.48
CA TYR A 76 -3.11 13.43 3.75
C TYR A 76 -2.26 13.06 2.52
N ASP A 77 -2.89 12.90 1.36
CA ASP A 77 -2.25 12.46 0.11
C ASP A 77 -1.46 11.14 0.29
N LEU A 78 -2.09 10.18 0.97
CA LEU A 78 -1.60 8.82 1.20
C LEU A 78 -2.27 7.85 0.22
N PRO A 79 -1.58 6.82 -0.30
CA PRO A 79 -2.23 5.81 -1.12
C PRO A 79 -3.26 5.02 -0.30
N TYR A 80 -4.34 4.57 -0.94
CA TYR A 80 -5.32 3.66 -0.36
C TYR A 80 -5.49 2.52 -1.35
N THR A 81 -4.76 1.43 -1.13
CA THR A 81 -4.56 0.38 -2.13
C THR A 81 -5.77 -0.54 -2.22
N THR A 82 -6.53 -0.43 -3.32
CA THR A 82 -7.70 -1.26 -3.61
C THR A 82 -7.70 -1.71 -5.07
N GLY A 83 -8.02 -2.99 -5.33
CA GLY A 83 -8.11 -3.52 -6.70
C GLY A 83 -9.13 -4.65 -6.86
N SER A 84 -9.29 -5.21 -8.06
CA SER A 84 -10.14 -6.41 -8.22
C SER A 84 -9.45 -7.66 -7.66
N LEU A 85 -10.22 -8.56 -7.05
CA LEU A 85 -9.66 -9.80 -6.51
C LEU A 85 -8.93 -10.66 -7.56
N PRO A 86 -9.46 -10.86 -8.80
CA PRO A 86 -8.75 -11.63 -9.83
C PRO A 86 -7.40 -11.03 -10.21
N ARG A 87 -7.30 -9.69 -10.26
CA ARG A 87 -6.04 -9.01 -10.56
C ARG A 87 -5.01 -9.27 -9.47
N GLN A 88 -5.40 -9.09 -8.21
CA GLN A 88 -4.51 -9.29 -7.06
C GLN A 88 -4.05 -10.75 -6.93
N TYR A 89 -4.95 -11.68 -7.19
CA TYR A 89 -4.65 -13.11 -7.25
C TYR A 89 -3.60 -13.40 -8.34
N TRP A 90 -3.82 -12.89 -9.56
CA TRP A 90 -2.89 -13.07 -10.68
C TRP A 90 -1.52 -12.44 -10.40
N GLN A 91 -1.47 -11.23 -9.83
CA GLN A 91 -0.23 -10.58 -9.41
C GLN A 91 0.56 -11.44 -8.42
N SER A 92 -0.13 -12.01 -7.43
CA SER A 92 0.49 -12.87 -6.43
C SER A 92 1.00 -14.18 -7.03
N PHE A 93 0.21 -14.83 -7.89
CA PHE A 93 0.64 -16.01 -8.63
C PHE A 93 1.88 -15.71 -9.48
N TRP A 94 1.89 -14.60 -10.22
CA TRP A 94 3.03 -14.24 -11.05
C TRP A 94 4.27 -13.91 -10.22
N THR A 95 4.10 -13.27 -9.08
CA THR A 95 5.21 -13.03 -8.14
C THR A 95 5.85 -14.36 -7.72
N ILE A 96 5.04 -15.33 -7.31
CA ILE A 96 5.51 -16.66 -6.90
C ILE A 96 6.23 -17.37 -8.06
N ALA A 97 5.62 -17.38 -9.25
CA ALA A 97 6.23 -18.00 -10.42
C ALA A 97 7.56 -17.37 -10.82
N LYS A 98 7.71 -16.04 -10.71
CA LYS A 98 8.98 -15.35 -10.95
C LYS A 98 10.03 -15.67 -9.88
N LEU A 99 9.66 -15.69 -8.61
CA LEU A 99 10.59 -15.98 -7.51
C LEU A 99 10.95 -17.47 -7.40
N ALA A 100 10.26 -18.35 -8.14
CA ALA A 100 10.57 -19.77 -8.22
C ALA A 100 11.69 -20.11 -9.24
N VAL A 101 12.12 -19.16 -10.08
CA VAL A 101 13.24 -19.36 -11.04
C VAL A 101 14.54 -18.77 -10.50
N PRO A 102 15.72 -19.25 -10.95
CA PRO A 102 17.02 -18.71 -10.51
C PRO A 102 17.20 -17.21 -10.73
N ASP A 103 17.84 -16.53 -9.78
CA ASP A 103 18.05 -15.07 -9.75
C ASP A 103 18.64 -14.48 -11.03
N LYS A 104 19.46 -15.25 -11.76
CA LYS A 104 20.04 -14.83 -13.05
C LYS A 104 19.00 -14.49 -14.13
N PHE A 105 17.74 -14.88 -13.94
CA PHE A 105 16.63 -14.56 -14.83
C PHE A 105 15.82 -13.34 -14.36
N LEU A 106 16.13 -12.78 -13.18
CA LEU A 106 15.48 -11.59 -12.63
C LEU A 106 16.23 -10.34 -13.09
N LYS A 107 15.47 -9.28 -13.40
CA LYS A 107 16.02 -7.99 -13.89
C LYS A 107 15.98 -6.87 -12.85
N GLY A 108 15.15 -6.99 -11.82
CA GLY A 108 15.00 -5.98 -10.76
C GLY A 108 15.93 -6.23 -9.59
N THR A 109 16.27 -5.17 -8.86
CA THR A 109 16.93 -5.31 -7.55
C THR A 109 15.92 -5.81 -6.52
N PRO A 110 16.38 -6.38 -5.39
CA PRO A 110 15.48 -6.77 -4.30
C PRO A 110 14.58 -5.63 -3.80
N ASP A 111 15.03 -4.38 -3.93
CA ASP A 111 14.33 -3.21 -3.39
C ASP A 111 13.42 -2.49 -4.41
N ASP A 112 13.56 -2.74 -5.72
CA ASP A 112 12.87 -1.99 -6.79
C ASP A 112 12.17 -2.89 -7.83
N ALA A 113 12.11 -4.21 -7.61
CA ALA A 113 11.26 -5.07 -8.43
C ALA A 113 9.78 -4.88 -8.04
N PRO A 114 8.82 -4.91 -8.99
CA PRO A 114 7.39 -4.86 -8.68
C PRO A 114 6.96 -5.88 -7.60
N GLU A 115 7.60 -7.05 -7.62
CA GLU A 115 7.37 -8.17 -6.73
C GLU A 115 7.92 -7.96 -5.32
N THR A 116 9.08 -7.29 -5.18
CA THR A 116 9.87 -7.20 -3.94
C THR A 116 10.03 -5.76 -3.41
N ASN A 117 9.37 -4.80 -4.05
CA ASN A 117 9.47 -3.36 -3.80
C ASN A 117 9.43 -2.99 -2.31
N SER A 118 10.51 -2.42 -1.79
CA SER A 118 10.63 -2.00 -0.39
C SER A 118 10.58 -0.47 -0.28
N GLU A 119 10.37 0.02 0.93
CA GLU A 119 10.44 1.45 1.22
C GLU A 119 11.82 2.06 0.91
N ALA A 120 12.87 1.23 0.83
CA ALA A 120 14.23 1.68 0.53
C ALA A 120 14.34 2.36 -0.85
N LYS A 121 13.42 2.09 -1.79
CA LYS A 121 13.35 2.81 -3.08
C LYS A 121 13.17 4.33 -2.90
N PHE A 122 12.60 4.77 -1.78
CA PHE A 122 12.40 6.18 -1.46
C PHE A 122 13.60 6.84 -0.77
N ARG A 123 14.66 6.09 -0.40
CA ARG A 123 15.77 6.61 0.43
C ARG A 123 16.51 7.79 -0.21
N ASN A 124 16.61 7.81 -1.54
CA ASN A 124 17.31 8.86 -2.30
C ASN A 124 16.37 9.90 -2.92
N LEU A 125 15.06 9.80 -2.66
CA LEU A 125 14.05 10.63 -3.29
C LEU A 125 13.98 11.98 -2.56
N ARG A 126 14.35 13.06 -3.26
CA ARG A 126 14.25 14.43 -2.74
C ARG A 126 12.81 14.94 -2.87
N VAL A 127 11.94 14.47 -2.00
CA VAL A 127 10.52 14.84 -1.99
C VAL A 127 10.29 15.99 -1.02
N LYS A 128 9.76 17.12 -1.51
CA LYS A 128 9.18 18.17 -0.66
C LYS A 128 7.80 17.73 -0.15
N PHE A 129 7.70 17.28 1.10
CA PHE A 129 6.42 17.07 1.75
C PHE A 129 5.86 18.39 2.28
N GLY A 130 4.54 18.55 2.28
CA GLY A 130 3.89 19.76 2.82
C GLY A 130 2.65 20.16 2.02
N THR A 131 2.15 21.36 2.28
CA THR A 131 1.07 21.95 1.47
C THR A 131 1.69 22.78 0.37
N ASP A 132 1.34 22.50 -0.88
CA ASP A 132 1.73 23.30 -2.03
C ASP A 132 1.11 24.71 -1.88
N PRO A 133 1.93 25.77 -1.80
CA PRO A 133 1.45 27.13 -1.61
C PRO A 133 0.65 27.67 -2.82
N ALA A 134 0.85 27.12 -4.02
CA ALA A 134 0.13 27.56 -5.22
C ALA A 134 -1.24 26.90 -5.36
N THR A 135 -1.36 25.62 -5.00
CA THR A 135 -2.62 24.87 -5.15
C THR A 135 -3.38 24.66 -3.84
N GLY A 136 -2.76 24.92 -2.70
CA GLY A 136 -3.29 24.64 -1.36
C GLY A 136 -3.44 23.15 -1.06
N LYS A 137 -3.00 22.25 -1.96
CA LYS A 137 -3.13 20.80 -1.81
C LYS A 137 -1.93 20.24 -1.07
N ARG A 138 -2.17 19.22 -0.24
CA ARG A 138 -1.08 18.50 0.41
C ARG A 138 -0.36 17.61 -0.59
N ARG A 139 0.97 17.63 -0.51
CA ARG A 139 1.90 16.75 -1.21
C ARG A 139 2.42 15.71 -0.22
N GLY A 140 1.93 14.49 -0.37
CA GLY A 140 2.24 13.33 0.44
C GLY A 140 2.80 12.17 -0.39
N LEU A 141 2.70 10.96 0.13
CA LEU A 141 3.30 9.76 -0.46
C LEU A 141 2.69 9.41 -1.82
N ARG A 142 1.37 9.58 -1.99
CA ARG A 142 0.69 9.28 -3.27
C ARG A 142 1.22 10.15 -4.41
N THR A 143 1.52 11.42 -4.16
CA THR A 143 2.17 12.29 -5.15
C THR A 143 3.62 11.90 -5.38
N ALA A 144 4.38 11.62 -4.33
CA ALA A 144 5.77 11.16 -4.44
C ALA A 144 5.90 9.89 -5.32
N MET A 145 5.02 8.90 -5.13
CA MET A 145 4.99 7.67 -5.92
C MET A 145 4.70 7.95 -7.40
N ARG A 146 3.80 8.90 -7.71
CA ARG A 146 3.48 9.28 -9.10
C ARG A 146 4.64 9.96 -9.79
N GLU A 147 5.35 10.84 -9.09
CA GLU A 147 6.53 11.53 -9.63
C GLU A 147 7.70 10.58 -9.84
N TYR A 148 7.89 9.63 -8.93
CA TYR A 148 8.87 8.57 -9.07
C TYR A 148 8.58 7.69 -10.30
N ALA A 149 7.33 7.23 -10.45
CA ALA A 149 6.92 6.43 -11.61
C ALA A 149 6.94 7.23 -12.93
N GLY A 150 6.71 8.54 -12.86
CA GLY A 150 6.69 9.45 -14.01
C GLY A 150 8.06 9.97 -14.46
N GLY A 151 9.14 9.62 -13.76
CA GLY A 151 10.49 10.00 -14.17
C GLY A 151 10.83 11.48 -13.98
N VAL A 152 10.66 12.02 -12.76
CA VAL A 152 11.59 13.09 -12.33
C VAL A 152 12.94 12.45 -12.03
N ALA A 153 13.62 12.04 -13.12
CA ALA A 153 15.04 12.18 -13.22
C ALA A 153 15.33 13.69 -13.20
N ALA A 154 15.72 14.18 -12.02
CA ALA A 154 16.44 15.42 -11.87
C ALA A 154 17.68 15.14 -11.03
#